data_AF-A0A1I7FFZ3-F1
#
_entry.id   AF-A0A1I7FFZ3-F1
#
_cell.length_a   1.000
_cell.length_b   1.000
_cell.length_c   1.000
_cell.angle_alpha   90.00
_cell.angle_beta   90.00
_cell.angle_gamma   90.00
#
_symmetry.space_group_name_H-M   'P 1'
#
loop_
_entity.id
_entity.type
_entity.pdbx_description
1 polymer ?
#
loop_
_entity_poly.entity_id
_entity_poly.type
_entity_poly.pdbx_seq_one_letter_code
_entity_poly.pdbx_strand_id
1 'polypeptide(L)'
;MKHCSHCGVDVIDDSEFCPLCFHALEQIPDPPDWDPFITPEWNRGSRTFPVVRPHPGKLERAFRFLLFSAILGSAVFIGLNRILLPRIHWGLVFSGILFYVTWFFFLFSRDMGYLKRVIGGTGGGVLLVVLGDAVSGFRGWSLAFGIPIAVILLDVTLAMMTIINRKRWTGYLIVELMMIPVGTVPLILGLLGMAAYPALSGAAFLVTLLVFLGTVLIGGPAARAELRRRFHL
;
A
#
# COMPACT_ATOMS: atom_id res chain seq x y z
N MET A 1 -14.18 28.55 25.81
CA MET A 1 -12.70 28.71 25.81
C MET A 1 -12.16 28.51 27.21
N LYS A 2 -10.92 28.05 27.37
CA LYS A 2 -10.30 27.89 28.70
C LYS A 2 -9.01 28.71 28.78
N HIS A 3 -8.82 29.45 29.87
CA HIS A 3 -7.67 30.31 30.10
C HIS A 3 -6.66 29.62 31.02
N CYS A 4 -5.37 29.75 30.72
CA CYS A 4 -4.32 29.32 31.63
C CYS A 4 -3.81 30.50 32.47
N SER A 5 -4.12 30.50 33.77
CA SER A 5 -3.68 31.54 34.71
C SER A 5 -2.15 31.58 34.92
N HIS A 6 -1.44 30.47 34.68
CA HIS A 6 0.02 30.41 34.85
C HIS A 6 0.81 31.00 33.68
N CYS A 7 0.39 30.74 32.43
CA CYS A 7 1.11 31.24 31.24
C CYS A 7 0.38 32.35 30.50
N GLY A 8 -0.84 32.72 30.92
CA GLY A 8 -1.64 33.79 30.33
C GLY A 8 -2.11 33.51 28.91
N VAL A 9 -2.19 32.24 28.50
CA VAL A 9 -2.57 31.84 27.14
C VAL A 9 -4.00 31.31 27.13
N ASP A 10 -4.78 31.71 26.13
CA ASP A 10 -6.11 31.20 25.87
C ASP A 10 -6.05 29.94 24.99
N VAL A 11 -6.61 28.85 25.51
CA VAL A 11 -6.67 27.56 24.82
C VAL A 11 -8.09 27.34 24.30
N ILE A 12 -8.15 27.15 22.99
CA ILE A 12 -9.38 26.99 22.20
C ILE A 12 -9.88 25.54 22.22
N ASP A 13 -8.98 24.58 22.42
CA ASP A 13 -9.25 23.14 22.35
C ASP A 13 -9.87 22.62 23.67
N ASP A 14 -10.54 21.47 23.62
CA ASP A 14 -11.23 20.89 24.79
C ASP A 14 -10.29 20.29 25.86
N SER A 15 -8.98 20.46 25.70
CA SER A 15 -7.95 20.00 26.65
C SER A 15 -8.21 20.48 28.08
N GLU A 16 -7.97 19.62 29.07
CA GLU A 16 -8.10 19.97 30.51
C GLU A 16 -6.83 20.65 31.07
N PHE A 17 -5.69 20.42 30.41
CA PHE A 17 -4.38 20.95 30.80
C PHE A 17 -3.77 21.78 29.68
N CYS A 18 -3.07 22.85 30.04
CA CYS A 18 -2.36 23.72 29.10
C CYS A 18 -1.20 22.95 28.42
N PRO A 19 -1.09 22.91 27.09
CA PRO A 19 -0.03 22.16 26.40
C PRO A 19 1.37 22.78 26.56
N LEU A 20 1.46 24.04 27.01
CA LEU A 20 2.73 24.76 27.18
C LEU A 20 3.33 24.54 28.57
N CYS A 21 2.51 24.64 29.61
CA CYS A 21 2.97 24.61 31.00
C CYS A 21 2.32 23.51 31.85
N PHE A 22 1.44 22.69 31.28
CA PHE A 22 0.70 21.61 31.94
C PHE A 22 -0.15 22.03 33.14
N HIS A 23 -0.41 23.32 33.30
CA HIS A 23 -1.29 23.83 34.33
C HIS A 23 -2.77 23.57 33.97
N ALA A 24 -3.61 23.33 34.97
CA ALA A 24 -5.04 23.15 34.77
C ALA A 24 -5.67 24.43 34.19
N LEU A 25 -6.56 24.27 33.21
CA LEU A 25 -7.19 25.40 32.53
C LEU A 25 -8.48 25.81 33.23
N GLU A 26 -8.67 27.11 33.43
CA GLU A 26 -9.88 27.70 34.01
C GLU A 26 -10.90 28.01 32.89
N GLN A 27 -12.16 27.66 33.10
CA GLN A 27 -13.20 27.89 32.10
C GLN A 27 -13.70 29.33 32.18
N ILE A 28 -13.54 30.10 31.10
CA ILE A 28 -14.13 31.43 31.02
C ILE A 28 -15.65 31.26 30.80
N PRO A 29 -16.51 31.87 31.63
CA PRO A 29 -17.96 31.85 31.43
C PRO A 29 -18.31 32.53 30.10
N ASP A 30 -19.18 31.90 29.32
CA ASP A 30 -19.67 32.51 28.08
C ASP A 30 -20.44 33.81 28.41
N PRO A 31 -20.25 34.89 27.63
CA PRO A 31 -20.98 36.13 27.84
C PRO A 31 -22.49 35.89 27.65
N PRO A 32 -23.36 36.57 28.43
CA PRO A 32 -24.80 36.32 28.40
C PRO A 32 -25.43 36.76 27.07
N ASP A 33 -26.33 35.92 26.55
CA ASP A 33 -26.97 35.99 25.21
C ASP A 33 -27.73 37.29 24.87
N TRP A 34 -27.91 38.22 25.82
CA TRP A 34 -28.78 39.39 25.66
C TRP A 34 -28.09 40.68 25.19
N ASP A 35 -26.77 40.72 25.08
CA ASP A 35 -26.02 41.91 24.63
C ASP A 35 -25.77 41.88 23.10
N PRO A 36 -26.44 42.74 22.30
CA PRO A 36 -26.27 42.76 20.85
C PRO A 36 -24.97 43.45 20.39
N PHE A 37 -24.20 44.09 21.29
CA PHE A 37 -22.93 44.73 20.97
C PHE A 37 -21.71 43.83 21.18
N ILE A 38 -21.87 42.67 21.84
CA ILE A 38 -20.84 41.64 21.97
C ILE A 38 -21.21 40.46 21.06
N THR A 39 -21.03 40.62 19.76
CA THR A 39 -21.01 39.44 18.88
C THR A 39 -19.64 38.78 19.02
N PRO A 40 -19.52 37.53 19.50
CA PRO A 40 -18.26 36.80 19.37
C PRO A 40 -18.08 36.48 17.89
N GLU A 41 -17.37 37.36 17.18
CA GLU A 41 -16.95 37.21 15.78
C GLU A 41 -16.19 35.89 15.55
N TRP A 42 -15.71 35.29 16.63
CA TRP A 42 -14.87 34.12 16.66
C TRP A 42 -15.63 32.77 16.57
N ASN A 43 -16.95 32.74 16.81
CA ASN A 43 -17.71 31.46 16.82
C ASN A 43 -18.06 30.91 15.43
N ARG A 44 -17.68 31.59 14.33
CA ARG A 44 -18.03 31.19 12.95
C ARG A 44 -16.90 30.51 12.15
N GLY A 45 -15.86 30.01 12.81
CA GLY A 45 -15.08 28.92 12.22
C GLY A 45 -13.63 29.25 11.92
N SER A 46 -12.80 28.98 12.91
CA SER A 46 -11.41 28.62 12.69
C SER A 46 -11.21 27.13 13.01
N ARG A 47 -11.79 26.25 12.18
CA ARG A 47 -11.14 24.96 11.94
C ARG A 47 -9.88 25.27 11.13
N THR A 48 -8.81 25.69 11.81
CA THR A 48 -7.56 26.17 11.18
C THR A 48 -6.83 25.06 10.42
N PHE A 49 -7.28 23.81 10.57
CA PHE A 49 -6.94 22.72 9.68
C PHE A 49 -8.15 22.33 8.83
N PRO A 50 -8.03 22.31 7.49
CA PRO A 50 -9.06 21.71 6.66
C PRO A 50 -9.16 20.24 7.07
N VAL A 51 -10.29 19.86 7.67
CA VAL A 51 -10.65 18.45 7.84
C VAL A 51 -10.90 17.94 6.43
N VAL A 52 -9.86 17.42 5.79
CA VAL A 52 -9.95 16.72 4.51
C VAL A 52 -10.76 15.47 4.80
N ARG A 53 -12.09 15.55 4.70
CA ARG A 53 -12.95 14.38 4.68
C ARG A 53 -12.61 13.66 3.36
N PRO A 54 -11.89 12.53 3.37
CA PRO A 54 -11.64 11.81 2.14
C PRO A 54 -13.01 11.50 1.54
N HIS A 55 -13.28 11.95 0.31
CA HIS A 55 -14.55 11.67 -0.37
C HIS A 55 -14.65 10.16 -0.59
N PRO A 56 -15.33 9.38 0.28
CA PRO A 56 -15.17 7.93 0.30
C PRO A 56 -16.02 7.27 -0.78
N GLY A 57 -17.04 7.98 -1.29
CA GLY A 57 -18.08 7.39 -2.14
C GLY A 57 -17.59 6.87 -3.49
N LYS A 58 -16.57 7.49 -4.10
CA LYS A 58 -16.06 7.02 -5.41
C LYS A 58 -15.20 5.75 -5.27
N LEU A 59 -14.31 5.73 -4.28
CA LEU A 59 -13.41 4.61 -4.03
C LEU A 59 -14.16 3.38 -3.49
N GLU A 60 -15.12 3.62 -2.61
CA GLU A 60 -15.97 2.57 -2.07
C GLU A 60 -16.88 1.96 -3.15
N ARG A 61 -17.41 2.77 -4.06
CA ARG A 61 -18.18 2.29 -5.21
C ARG A 61 -17.31 1.43 -6.14
N ALA A 62 -16.08 1.86 -6.42
CA ALA A 62 -15.13 1.07 -7.22
C ALA A 62 -14.82 -0.28 -6.56
N PHE A 63 -14.56 -0.28 -5.25
CA PHE A 63 -14.32 -1.53 -4.50
C PHE A 63 -15.52 -2.49 -4.53
N ARG A 64 -16.74 -1.98 -4.32
CA ARG A 64 -17.97 -2.79 -4.40
C ARG A 64 -18.16 -3.38 -5.81
N PHE A 65 -17.89 -2.59 -6.85
CA PHE A 65 -17.95 -3.06 -8.23
C PHE A 65 -16.90 -4.15 -8.51
N LEU A 66 -15.67 -3.96 -8.04
CA LEU A 66 -14.60 -4.97 -8.16
C LEU A 66 -14.97 -6.26 -7.45
N LEU A 67 -15.46 -6.20 -6.21
CA LEU A 67 -15.94 -7.39 -5.49
C LEU A 67 -17.07 -8.09 -6.22
N PHE A 68 -18.07 -7.35 -6.71
CA PHE A 68 -19.16 -7.93 -7.48
C PHE A 68 -18.64 -8.61 -8.76
N SER A 69 -17.72 -7.95 -9.48
CA SER A 69 -17.09 -8.51 -10.68
C SER A 69 -16.27 -9.76 -10.38
N ALA A 70 -15.58 -9.80 -9.22
CA ALA A 70 -14.80 -10.95 -8.80
C ALA A 70 -15.69 -12.14 -8.47
N ILE A 71 -16.81 -11.91 -7.77
CA ILE A 71 -17.78 -12.97 -7.43
C ILE A 71 -18.45 -13.51 -8.69
N LEU A 72 -19.00 -12.62 -9.52
CA LEU A 72 -19.69 -13.01 -10.75
C LEU A 72 -18.74 -13.69 -11.74
N GLY A 73 -17.56 -13.10 -11.96
CA GLY A 73 -16.53 -13.66 -12.81
C GLY A 73 -16.05 -15.03 -12.33
N SER A 74 -15.86 -15.20 -11.01
CA SER A 74 -15.49 -16.51 -10.44
C SER A 74 -16.56 -17.57 -10.69
N ALA A 75 -17.84 -17.24 -10.51
CA ALA A 75 -18.93 -18.17 -10.80
C ALA A 75 -18.95 -18.60 -12.28
N VAL A 76 -18.74 -17.64 -13.19
CA VAL A 76 -18.65 -17.90 -14.64
C VAL A 76 -17.44 -18.77 -14.97
N PHE A 77 -16.24 -18.45 -14.48
CA PHE A 77 -15.03 -19.23 -14.75
C PHE A 77 -15.11 -20.64 -14.19
N ILE A 78 -15.65 -20.82 -12.99
CA ILE A 78 -15.87 -22.15 -12.40
C ILE A 78 -16.90 -22.94 -13.22
N GLY A 79 -18.00 -22.31 -13.62
CA GLY A 79 -19.03 -22.92 -14.48
C GLY A 79 -18.46 -23.37 -15.84
N LEU A 80 -17.73 -22.47 -16.52
CA LEU A 80 -17.06 -22.78 -17.78
C LEU A 80 -16.03 -23.91 -17.64
N ASN A 81 -15.30 -23.94 -16.53
CA ASN A 81 -14.35 -25.01 -16.25
C ASN A 81 -15.02 -26.39 -16.17
N ARG A 82 -16.25 -26.46 -15.63
CA ARG A 82 -17.00 -27.72 -15.57
C ARG A 82 -17.45 -28.20 -16.96
N ILE A 83 -17.74 -27.26 -17.87
CA ILE A 83 -18.29 -27.58 -19.20
C ILE A 83 -17.17 -27.90 -20.20
N LEU A 84 -16.12 -27.07 -20.24
CA LEU A 84 -15.09 -27.16 -21.28
C LEU A 84 -14.11 -28.31 -21.00
N LEU A 85 -13.57 -28.40 -19.79
CA LEU A 85 -12.44 -29.27 -19.48
C LEU A 85 -12.41 -29.58 -17.96
N PRO A 86 -13.29 -30.49 -17.49
CA PRO A 86 -13.54 -30.72 -16.06
C PRO A 86 -12.36 -31.32 -15.29
N ARG A 87 -11.35 -31.86 -15.99
CA ARG A 87 -10.20 -32.55 -15.39
C ARG A 87 -9.16 -31.61 -14.78
N ILE A 88 -9.10 -30.36 -15.22
CA ILE A 88 -8.08 -29.40 -14.75
C ILE A 88 -8.85 -28.19 -14.17
N HIS A 89 -8.43 -27.68 -13.02
CA HIS A 89 -9.19 -26.69 -12.22
C HIS A 89 -8.81 -25.22 -12.51
N TRP A 90 -8.67 -24.84 -13.77
CA TRP A 90 -8.22 -23.49 -14.17
C TRP A 90 -9.24 -22.41 -13.82
N GLY A 91 -10.53 -22.73 -13.80
CA GLY A 91 -11.56 -21.81 -13.31
C GLY A 91 -11.29 -21.33 -11.88
N LEU A 92 -10.65 -22.16 -11.04
CA LEU A 92 -10.30 -21.81 -9.67
C LEU A 92 -9.06 -20.91 -9.61
N VAL A 93 -8.11 -21.10 -10.53
CA VAL A 93 -6.94 -20.20 -10.70
C VAL A 93 -7.40 -18.81 -11.13
N PHE A 94 -8.27 -18.71 -12.14
CA PHE A 94 -8.82 -17.42 -12.59
C PHE A 94 -9.65 -16.73 -11.52
N SER A 95 -10.44 -17.49 -10.75
CA SER A 95 -11.14 -16.97 -9.58
C SER A 95 -10.15 -16.36 -8.57
N GLY A 96 -9.08 -17.08 -8.24
CA GLY A 96 -8.01 -16.59 -7.36
C GLY A 96 -7.38 -15.28 -7.85
N ILE A 97 -7.15 -15.13 -9.15
CA ILE A 97 -6.62 -13.90 -9.75
C ILE A 97 -7.59 -12.72 -9.53
N LEU A 98 -8.89 -12.92 -9.75
CA LEU A 98 -9.90 -11.86 -9.53
C LEU A 98 -9.96 -11.40 -8.07
N PHE A 99 -9.90 -12.35 -7.13
CA PHE A 99 -9.83 -12.03 -5.70
C PHE A 99 -8.53 -11.32 -5.34
N TYR A 100 -7.40 -11.74 -5.91
CA TYR A 100 -6.12 -11.06 -5.69
C TYR A 100 -6.12 -9.63 -6.20
N VAL A 101 -6.66 -9.35 -7.39
CA VAL A 101 -6.79 -7.97 -7.91
C VAL A 101 -7.63 -7.12 -6.97
N THR A 102 -8.73 -7.68 -6.44
CA THR A 102 -9.60 -6.97 -5.50
C THR A 102 -8.90 -6.73 -4.14
N TRP A 103 -8.14 -7.70 -3.66
CA TRP A 103 -7.29 -7.59 -2.46
C TRP A 103 -6.18 -6.55 -2.64
N PHE A 104 -5.51 -6.56 -3.79
CA PHE A 104 -4.46 -5.61 -4.12
C PHE A 104 -5.01 -4.18 -4.20
N PHE A 105 -6.16 -4.00 -4.84
CA PHE A 105 -6.87 -2.72 -4.86
C PHE A 105 -7.23 -2.27 -3.44
N PHE A 106 -7.70 -3.17 -2.57
CA PHE A 106 -8.00 -2.87 -1.18
C PHE A 106 -6.77 -2.39 -0.40
N LEU A 107 -5.62 -3.06 -0.55
CA LEU A 107 -4.35 -2.68 0.09
C LEU A 107 -3.89 -1.28 -0.32
N PHE A 108 -4.02 -0.93 -1.60
CA PHE A 108 -3.63 0.39 -2.11
C PHE A 108 -4.61 1.50 -1.74
N SER A 109 -5.90 1.18 -1.68
CA SER A 109 -6.97 2.15 -1.46
C SER A 109 -7.12 2.59 0.00
N ARG A 110 -6.72 1.75 0.96
CA ARG A 110 -6.77 2.09 2.39
C ARG A 110 -5.44 2.66 2.88
N ASP A 111 -5.48 3.56 3.87
CA ASP A 111 -4.31 4.07 4.59
C ASP A 111 -3.67 3.00 5.48
N MET A 112 -3.09 1.99 4.82
CA MET A 112 -2.22 0.99 5.40
C MET A 112 -0.78 1.49 5.31
N GLY A 113 0.00 1.27 6.37
CA GLY A 113 1.44 1.55 6.33
C GLY A 113 2.10 0.88 5.12
N TYR A 114 3.06 1.57 4.50
CA TYR A 114 3.70 1.15 3.25
C TYR A 114 4.18 -0.32 3.29
N LEU A 115 4.75 -0.75 4.42
CA LEU A 115 5.24 -2.11 4.62
C LEU A 115 4.12 -3.16 4.48
N LYS A 116 2.92 -2.90 5.02
CA LYS A 116 1.77 -3.82 4.94
C LYS A 116 1.27 -3.96 3.50
N ARG A 117 1.31 -2.87 2.72
CA ARG A 117 0.92 -2.90 1.30
C ARG A 117 1.87 -3.77 0.47
N VAL A 118 3.17 -3.62 0.70
CA VAL A 118 4.21 -4.38 -0.02
C VAL A 118 4.19 -5.85 0.39
N ILE A 119 4.25 -6.15 1.69
CA ILE A 119 4.23 -7.53 2.18
C ILE A 119 2.92 -8.22 1.78
N GLY A 120 1.78 -7.55 1.95
CA GLY A 120 0.47 -8.12 1.61
C GLY A 120 0.25 -8.29 0.10
N GLY A 121 0.78 -7.38 -0.72
CA GLY A 121 0.68 -7.44 -2.17
C GLY A 121 1.60 -8.50 -2.76
N THR A 122 2.90 -8.44 -2.44
CA THR A 122 3.91 -9.37 -2.93
C THR A 122 3.70 -10.77 -2.36
N GLY A 123 3.48 -10.89 -1.05
CA GLY A 123 3.21 -12.17 -0.40
C GLY A 123 1.91 -12.81 -0.88
N GLY A 124 0.84 -12.03 -1.08
CA GLY A 124 -0.40 -12.51 -1.66
C GLY A 124 -0.23 -12.99 -3.12
N GLY A 125 0.61 -12.32 -3.90
CA GLY A 125 0.89 -12.69 -5.29
C GLY A 125 1.67 -13.99 -5.39
N VAL A 126 2.74 -14.14 -4.59
CA VAL A 126 3.50 -15.39 -4.51
C VAL A 126 2.60 -16.54 -4.04
N LEU A 127 1.79 -16.31 -3.00
CA LEU A 127 0.84 -17.31 -2.50
C LEU A 127 -0.16 -17.73 -3.59
N LEU A 128 -0.68 -16.80 -4.38
CA LEU A 128 -1.59 -17.10 -5.49
C LEU A 128 -0.92 -18.01 -6.53
N VAL A 129 0.32 -17.70 -6.93
CA VAL A 129 1.05 -18.49 -7.93
C VAL A 129 1.33 -19.91 -7.42
N VAL A 130 1.71 -20.07 -6.16
CA VAL A 130 1.94 -21.37 -5.53
C VAL A 130 0.64 -22.18 -5.37
N LEU A 131 -0.45 -21.55 -4.92
CA LEU A 131 -1.76 -22.20 -4.82
C LEU A 131 -2.29 -22.59 -6.20
N GLY A 132 -2.07 -21.76 -7.23
CA GLY A 132 -2.44 -22.08 -8.60
C GLY A 132 -1.73 -23.33 -9.14
N ASP A 133 -0.47 -23.54 -8.76
CA ASP A 133 0.24 -24.79 -9.03
C ASP A 133 -0.33 -25.98 -8.28
N ALA A 134 -0.59 -25.84 -6.98
CA ALA A 134 -1.20 -26.90 -6.17
C ALA A 134 -2.55 -27.35 -6.75
N VAL A 135 -3.39 -26.40 -7.14
CA VAL A 135 -4.70 -26.66 -7.77
C VAL A 135 -4.58 -27.33 -9.14
N SER A 136 -3.46 -27.09 -9.84
CA SER A 136 -3.18 -27.68 -11.16
C SER A 136 -2.44 -29.04 -11.08
N GLY A 137 -2.19 -29.55 -9.87
CA GLY A 137 -1.52 -30.83 -9.64
C GLY A 137 -0.01 -30.73 -9.36
N PHE A 138 0.46 -29.57 -8.89
CA PHE A 138 1.84 -29.28 -8.45
C PHE A 138 2.90 -29.74 -9.45
N ARG A 139 2.80 -29.21 -10.68
CA ARG A 139 3.69 -29.55 -11.80
C ARG A 139 5.02 -28.80 -11.76
N GLY A 140 5.22 -27.95 -10.76
CA GLY A 140 6.44 -27.17 -10.56
C GLY A 140 6.54 -25.94 -11.46
N TRP A 141 5.51 -25.61 -12.24
CA TRP A 141 5.49 -24.44 -13.12
C TRP A 141 5.63 -23.10 -12.36
N SER A 142 5.19 -23.07 -11.10
CA SER A 142 5.28 -21.90 -10.23
C SER A 142 6.73 -21.58 -9.89
N LEU A 143 7.48 -22.60 -9.47
CA LEU A 143 8.91 -22.51 -9.17
C LEU A 143 9.74 -22.35 -10.44
N ALA A 144 9.32 -23.00 -11.54
CA ALA A 144 10.04 -23.01 -12.80
C ALA A 144 10.09 -21.65 -13.51
N PHE A 145 8.95 -20.95 -13.57
CA PHE A 145 8.84 -19.68 -14.28
C PHE A 145 7.82 -18.71 -13.67
N GLY A 146 6.82 -19.20 -12.93
CA GLY A 146 5.78 -18.35 -12.34
C GLY A 146 6.32 -17.29 -11.37
N ILE A 147 7.14 -17.70 -10.40
CA ILE A 147 7.75 -16.81 -9.40
C ILE A 147 8.72 -15.80 -10.06
N PRO A 148 9.69 -16.21 -10.92
CA PRO A 148 10.53 -15.26 -11.64
C PRO A 148 9.74 -14.21 -12.43
N ILE A 149 8.71 -14.61 -13.17
CA ILE A 149 7.86 -13.68 -13.95
C ILE A 149 7.09 -12.74 -13.03
N ALA A 150 6.53 -13.25 -11.93
CA ALA A 150 5.79 -12.43 -10.97
C ALA A 150 6.68 -11.34 -10.36
N VAL A 151 7.92 -11.67 -9.99
CA VAL A 151 8.89 -10.68 -9.47
C VAL A 151 9.19 -9.61 -10.51
N ILE A 152 9.49 -9.99 -11.76
CA ILE A 152 9.75 -9.02 -12.85
C ILE A 152 8.57 -8.08 -13.05
N LEU A 153 7.33 -8.60 -13.06
CA LEU A 153 6.14 -7.76 -13.23
C LEU A 153 5.96 -6.77 -12.07
N LEU A 154 6.25 -7.19 -10.84
CA LEU A 154 6.19 -6.30 -9.68
C LEU A 154 7.26 -5.21 -9.76
N ASP A 155 8.49 -5.53 -10.16
CA ASP A 155 9.57 -4.56 -10.34
C ASP A 155 9.25 -3.55 -11.44
N VAL A 156 8.73 -3.99 -12.59
CA VAL A 156 8.30 -3.11 -13.68
C VAL A 156 7.17 -2.19 -13.22
N THR A 157 6.22 -2.71 -12.44
CA THR A 157 5.10 -1.92 -11.90
C THR A 157 5.60 -0.86 -10.91
N LEU A 158 6.53 -1.22 -10.03
CA LEU A 158 7.15 -0.28 -9.08
C LEU A 158 7.94 0.80 -9.81
N ALA A 159 8.77 0.42 -10.78
CA ALA A 159 9.52 1.37 -11.60
C ALA A 159 8.59 2.34 -12.33
N MET A 160 7.50 1.84 -12.92
CA MET A 160 6.48 2.67 -13.58
C MET A 160 5.82 3.63 -12.60
N MET A 161 5.47 3.18 -11.39
CA MET A 161 4.92 4.03 -10.34
C MET A 161 5.90 5.11 -9.88
N THR A 162 7.18 4.78 -9.73
CA THR A 162 8.24 5.74 -9.39
C THR A 162 8.40 6.80 -10.48
N ILE A 163 8.28 6.42 -11.76
CA ILE A 163 8.36 7.34 -12.91
C ILE A 163 7.11 8.22 -13.03
N ILE A 164 5.91 7.69 -12.82
CA ILE A 164 4.67 8.46 -12.90
C ILE A 164 4.55 9.41 -11.70
N ASN A 165 4.89 8.94 -10.51
CA ASN A 165 4.68 9.66 -9.25
C ASN A 165 5.99 10.26 -8.70
N ARG A 166 6.69 11.03 -9.55
CA ARG A 166 8.00 11.64 -9.25
C ARG A 166 8.03 12.45 -7.95
N LYS A 167 6.90 13.01 -7.51
CA LYS A 167 6.81 13.80 -6.27
C LYS A 167 6.88 12.95 -4.99
N ARG A 168 6.51 11.67 -5.04
CA ARG A 168 6.50 10.75 -3.89
C ARG A 168 7.56 9.64 -3.98
N TRP A 169 8.55 9.82 -4.84
CA TRP A 169 9.59 8.84 -5.17
C TRP A 169 10.31 8.27 -3.94
N THR A 170 10.52 9.08 -2.90
CA THR A 170 11.16 8.68 -1.63
C THR A 170 10.47 7.49 -0.95
N GLY A 171 9.14 7.39 -1.07
CA GLY A 171 8.39 6.26 -0.52
C GLY A 171 8.59 4.96 -1.30
N TYR A 172 8.90 5.04 -2.60
CA TYR A 172 9.09 3.87 -3.47
C TYR A 172 10.49 3.29 -3.36
N LEU A 173 11.52 4.11 -3.08
CA LEU A 173 12.90 3.65 -2.92
C LEU A 173 13.05 2.56 -1.85
N ILE A 174 12.28 2.66 -0.76
CA ILE A 174 12.28 1.66 0.32
C ILE A 174 11.60 0.37 -0.13
N VAL A 175 10.55 0.49 -0.93
CA VAL A 175 9.85 -0.67 -1.48
C VAL A 175 10.77 -1.42 -2.45
N GLU A 176 11.47 -0.69 -3.32
CA GLU A 176 12.48 -1.26 -4.24
C GLU A 176 13.62 -1.93 -3.46
N LEU A 177 14.07 -1.33 -2.35
CA LEU A 177 15.04 -1.96 -1.47
C LEU A 177 14.52 -3.27 -0.84
N MET A 178 13.25 -3.29 -0.41
CA MET A 178 12.60 -4.50 0.12
C MET A 178 12.36 -5.56 -0.96
N MET A 179 12.37 -5.20 -2.24
CA MET A 179 12.30 -6.16 -3.33
C MET A 179 13.62 -6.90 -3.57
N ILE A 180 14.77 -6.38 -3.14
CA ILE A 180 16.07 -7.07 -3.28
C ILE A 180 16.02 -8.49 -2.66
N PRO A 181 15.65 -8.70 -1.38
CA PRO A 181 15.53 -10.04 -0.82
C PRO A 181 14.41 -10.88 -1.45
N VAL A 182 13.42 -10.26 -2.10
CA VAL A 182 12.40 -11.00 -2.85
C VAL A 182 12.96 -11.47 -4.20
N GLY A 183 13.76 -10.64 -4.88
CA GLY A 183 14.43 -10.97 -6.14
C GLY A 183 15.54 -12.01 -6.00
N THR A 184 16.12 -12.17 -4.80
CA THR A 184 17.06 -13.28 -4.54
C THR A 184 16.37 -14.64 -4.45
N VAL A 185 15.07 -14.70 -4.16
CA VAL A 185 14.32 -15.97 -4.10
C VAL A 185 14.32 -16.71 -5.44
N PRO A 186 13.94 -16.08 -6.58
CA PRO A 186 14.11 -16.68 -7.91
C PRO A 186 15.54 -17.16 -8.18
N LEU A 187 16.55 -16.38 -7.78
CA LEU A 187 17.96 -16.72 -7.97
C LEU A 187 18.35 -18.00 -7.21
N ILE A 188 17.96 -18.11 -5.94
CA ILE A 188 18.19 -19.30 -5.12
C ILE A 188 17.46 -20.50 -5.73
N LEU A 189 16.21 -20.34 -6.18
CA LEU A 189 15.47 -21.40 -6.88
C LEU A 189 16.19 -21.87 -8.17
N GLY A 190 16.82 -20.94 -8.89
CA GLY A 190 17.69 -21.23 -10.04
C GLY A 190 18.91 -22.05 -9.66
N LEU A 191 19.60 -21.67 -8.58
CA LEU A 191 20.79 -22.37 -8.09
C LEU A 191 20.48 -23.77 -7.56
N LEU A 192 19.29 -23.98 -6.99
CA LEU A 192 18.80 -25.28 -6.53
C LEU A 192 18.36 -26.22 -7.66
N GLY A 193 18.39 -25.78 -8.93
CA GLY A 193 17.95 -26.57 -10.07
C GLY A 193 16.42 -26.80 -10.13
N MET A 194 15.65 -26.08 -9.32
CA MET A 194 14.18 -26.14 -9.33
C MET A 194 13.58 -25.27 -10.43
N ALA A 195 14.33 -24.27 -10.91
CA ALA A 195 13.90 -23.46 -12.04
C ALA A 195 14.24 -24.12 -13.38
N ALA A 196 13.24 -24.26 -14.25
CA ALA A 196 13.43 -24.81 -15.59
C ALA A 196 14.38 -23.95 -16.46
N TYR A 197 14.40 -22.64 -16.19
CA TYR A 197 15.23 -21.69 -16.92
C TYR A 197 16.04 -20.82 -15.94
N PRO A 198 17.27 -21.24 -15.56
CA PRO A 198 18.13 -20.47 -14.64
C PRO A 198 18.39 -19.04 -15.11
N ALA A 199 18.42 -18.82 -16.43
CA ALA A 199 18.53 -17.49 -17.04
C ALA A 199 17.36 -16.57 -16.66
N LEU A 200 16.13 -17.09 -16.57
CA LEU A 200 14.95 -16.31 -16.19
C LEU A 200 15.02 -15.90 -14.71
N SER A 201 15.44 -16.83 -13.84
CA SER A 201 15.70 -16.55 -12.43
C SER A 201 16.79 -15.49 -12.23
N GLY A 202 17.89 -15.57 -12.98
CA GLY A 202 18.95 -14.57 -12.97
C GLY A 202 18.48 -13.22 -13.51
N ALA A 203 17.68 -13.22 -14.57
CA ALA A 203 17.09 -12.01 -15.14
C ALA A 203 16.16 -11.31 -14.15
N ALA A 204 15.35 -12.06 -13.37
CA ALA A 204 14.49 -11.48 -12.35
C ALA A 204 15.30 -10.69 -11.31
N PHE A 205 16.36 -11.29 -10.76
CA PHE A 205 17.23 -10.61 -9.81
C PHE A 205 17.96 -9.41 -10.43
N LEU A 206 18.43 -9.54 -11.68
CA LEU A 206 19.08 -8.45 -12.40
C LEU A 206 18.13 -7.26 -12.59
N VAL A 207 16.87 -7.50 -12.96
CA VAL A 207 15.84 -6.45 -13.10
C VAL A 207 15.63 -5.74 -11.76
N THR A 208 15.50 -6.47 -10.66
CA THR A 208 15.37 -5.88 -9.32
C THR A 208 16.54 -4.94 -9.00
N LEU A 209 17.78 -5.39 -9.27
CA LEU A 209 18.98 -4.57 -9.06
C LEU A 209 19.00 -3.34 -9.97
N LEU A 210 18.67 -3.49 -11.25
CA LEU A 210 18.68 -2.40 -12.22
C LEU A 210 17.64 -1.33 -11.88
N VAL A 211 16.45 -1.74 -11.43
CA VAL A 211 15.40 -0.80 -10.99
C VAL A 211 15.89 -0.02 -9.77
N PHE A 212 16.38 -0.71 -8.74
CA PHE A 212 16.87 -0.06 -7.53
C PHE A 212 18.08 0.87 -7.79
N LEU A 213 19.06 0.42 -8.58
CA LEU A 213 20.21 1.25 -8.97
C LEU A 213 19.78 2.44 -9.82
N GLY A 214 18.86 2.22 -10.77
CA GLY A 214 18.30 3.26 -11.62
C GLY A 214 17.64 4.37 -10.80
N THR A 215 16.85 4.01 -9.79
CA THR A 215 16.18 5.00 -8.94
C THR A 215 17.15 5.72 -8.01
N VAL A 216 18.17 5.05 -7.48
CA VAL A 216 19.24 5.70 -6.69
C VAL A 216 20.05 6.67 -7.55
N LEU A 217 20.40 6.29 -8.78
CA LEU A 217 21.14 7.15 -9.72
C LEU A 217 20.33 8.38 -10.11
N ILE A 218 19.04 8.21 -10.42
CA ILE A 218 18.14 9.32 -10.77
C ILE A 218 17.86 10.21 -9.55
N GLY A 219 17.73 9.64 -8.35
CA GLY A 219 17.47 10.37 -7.12
C GLY A 219 18.68 11.09 -6.53
N GLY A 220 19.90 10.74 -6.96
CA GLY A 220 21.13 11.47 -6.65
C GLY A 220 21.40 11.65 -5.14
N PRO A 221 21.83 12.85 -4.70
CA PRO A 221 22.16 13.10 -3.29
C PRO A 221 20.98 12.92 -2.33
N ALA A 222 19.76 13.22 -2.77
CA ALA A 222 18.56 13.08 -1.95
C ALA A 222 18.26 11.60 -1.62
N ALA A 223 18.56 10.69 -2.55
CA ALA A 223 18.34 9.26 -2.36
C ALA A 223 19.29 8.71 -1.29
N ARG A 224 20.56 9.13 -1.38
CA ARG A 224 21.60 8.78 -0.41
C ARG A 224 21.31 9.35 0.97
N ALA A 225 20.83 10.59 1.05
CA ALA A 225 20.44 11.22 2.31
C ALA A 225 19.28 10.48 2.99
N GLU A 226 18.28 10.02 2.22
CA GLU A 226 17.17 9.26 2.79
C GLU A 226 17.60 7.85 3.25
N LEU A 227 18.43 7.15 2.46
CA LEU A 227 19.02 5.87 2.87
C LEU A 227 19.83 6.04 4.15
N ARG A 228 20.69 7.06 4.21
CA ARG A 228 21.48 7.38 5.42
C ARG A 228 20.58 7.66 6.62
N ARG A 229 19.53 8.47 6.44
CA ARG A 229 18.58 8.83 7.50
C ARG A 229 17.86 7.62 8.08
N ARG A 230 17.50 6.64 7.26
CA ARG A 230 16.71 5.46 7.68
C ARG A 230 17.54 4.29 8.17
N PHE A 231 18.72 4.09 7.58
CA PHE A 231 19.64 3.02 7.97
C PHE A 231 20.67 3.46 9.00
N HIS A 232 20.67 4.73 9.39
CA HIS A 232 21.61 5.32 10.35
C HIS A 232 23.09 5.02 9.99
N LEU A 233 23.41 5.11 8.69
CA LEU A 233 24.75 4.91 8.11
C LEU A 233 25.63 6.16 8.14
#